data_AF-A0A377Z216-F1
#
_entry.id   AF-A0A377Z216-F1
#
_cell.length_a   1.000
_cell.length_b   1.000
_cell.length_c   1.000
_cell.angle_alpha   90.00
_cell.angle_beta   90.00
_cell.angle_gamma   90.00
#
_symmetry.space_group_name_H-M   'P 1'
#
loop_
_entity.id
_entity.type
_entity.pdbx_description
1 polymer ?
#
loop_
_entity_poly.entity_id
_entity_poly.type
_entity_poly.pdbx_seq_one_letter_code
_entity_poly.pdbx_strand_id
1 'polypeptide(L)'
;MQVSIAFAEQHTSGYPWKMNGTVRQEVFSLRGGLWFGTYHLLNYPASYSAPLYRFADFNAGWYASRNAAFQNAVVKASGVKLALDGDLIRYDSEEPGSTELAVRRLASQLGMSDSEIHRQLKKGDSLAFEKTDLYQQVFRLAEKKAGKTLPREMLPGIQLESPKITRNLTTAWFAKRVDERRANCMARR
;
A
#
# COMPACT_ATOMS: atom_id res chain seq x y z
N MET A 1 5.79 -15.75 -4.44
CA MET A 1 6.04 -14.30 -4.34
C MET A 1 7.05 -14.13 -3.22
N GLN A 2 8.14 -13.39 -3.42
CA GLN A 2 9.20 -13.26 -2.42
C GLN A 2 9.06 -11.95 -1.65
N VAL A 3 9.25 -11.98 -0.34
CA VAL A 3 9.26 -10.78 0.52
C VAL A 3 10.66 -10.16 0.61
N SER A 4 10.74 -8.89 0.98
CA SER A 4 12.03 -8.26 1.27
C SER A 4 12.66 -8.85 2.53
N ILE A 5 14.00 -8.83 2.60
CA ILE A 5 14.71 -9.32 3.78
C ILE A 5 14.43 -8.42 4.99
N ALA A 6 14.37 -7.11 4.80
CA ALA A 6 14.03 -6.16 5.85
C ALA A 6 12.65 -6.44 6.45
N PHE A 7 11.64 -6.76 5.62
CA PHE A 7 10.33 -7.16 6.12
C PHE A 7 10.41 -8.44 6.97
N ALA A 8 11.12 -9.46 6.49
CA ALA A 8 11.26 -10.72 7.22
C ALA A 8 11.99 -10.55 8.56
N GLU A 9 13.03 -9.72 8.61
CA GLU A 9 13.78 -9.42 9.84
C GLU A 9 12.88 -8.76 10.90
N GLN A 10 11.97 -7.88 10.51
CA GLN A 10 11.00 -7.23 11.39
C GLN A 10 9.88 -8.15 11.87
N HIS A 11 9.64 -9.26 11.16
CA HIS A 11 8.48 -10.14 11.39
C HIS A 11 8.89 -11.58 11.72
N THR A 12 9.96 -11.77 12.48
CA THR A 12 10.41 -13.10 12.94
C THR A 12 9.57 -13.67 14.09
N SER A 13 8.85 -12.82 14.82
CA SER A 13 7.98 -13.22 15.92
C SER A 13 6.85 -14.14 15.43
N GLY A 14 6.62 -15.24 16.15
CA GLY A 14 5.61 -16.24 15.78
C GLY A 14 6.05 -17.23 14.68
N TYR A 15 7.28 -17.13 14.16
CA TYR A 15 7.84 -18.13 13.26
C TYR A 15 8.04 -19.46 14.02
N PRO A 16 7.42 -20.59 13.60
CA PRO A 16 7.30 -21.77 14.46
C PRO A 16 8.52 -22.70 14.40
N TRP A 17 9.49 -22.45 13.52
CA TRP A 17 10.66 -23.31 13.35
C TRP A 17 11.94 -22.66 13.82
N LYS A 18 12.87 -23.47 14.34
CA LYS A 18 14.23 -23.00 14.60
C LYS A 18 14.92 -22.65 13.26
N MET A 19 15.47 -21.44 13.19
CA MET A 19 16.34 -21.01 12.09
C MET A 19 17.76 -21.50 12.36
N ASN A 20 18.34 -22.24 11.42
CA ASN A 20 19.73 -22.75 11.54
C ASN A 20 20.78 -21.76 11.00
N GLY A 21 20.34 -20.65 10.41
CA GLY A 21 21.17 -19.62 9.82
C GLY A 21 20.52 -18.24 9.96
N THR A 22 20.88 -17.32 9.06
CA THR A 22 20.32 -15.96 9.05
C THR A 22 18.86 -15.94 8.56
N VAL A 23 18.12 -14.89 8.91
CA VAL A 23 16.75 -14.67 8.40
C VAL A 23 16.75 -14.69 6.87
N ARG A 24 17.76 -14.08 6.23
CA ARG A 24 17.94 -14.14 4.78
C ARG A 24 17.95 -15.57 4.26
N GLN A 25 18.79 -16.44 4.83
CA GLN A 25 18.89 -17.84 4.41
C GLN A 25 17.56 -18.58 4.60
N GLU A 26 16.86 -18.32 5.70
CA GLU A 26 15.56 -18.94 5.96
C GLU A 26 14.48 -18.45 4.98
N VAL A 27 14.44 -17.16 4.61
CA VAL A 27 13.49 -16.62 3.60
C VAL A 27 13.62 -17.33 2.24
N PHE A 28 14.82 -17.78 1.88
CA PHE A 28 15.06 -18.56 0.65
C PHE A 28 14.77 -20.06 0.79
N SER A 29 14.44 -20.56 1.98
CA SER A 29 13.97 -21.93 2.17
C SER A 29 12.50 -22.07 1.74
N LEU A 30 12.05 -23.30 1.45
CA LEU A 30 10.63 -23.55 1.12
C LEU A 30 9.71 -23.10 2.26
N ARG A 31 10.02 -23.50 3.50
CA ARG A 31 9.18 -23.21 4.67
C ARG A 31 9.23 -21.72 5.05
N GLY A 32 10.38 -21.08 4.99
CA GLY A 32 10.53 -19.67 5.31
C GLY A 32 9.86 -18.81 4.24
N GLY A 33 10.10 -19.08 2.96
CA GLY A 33 9.45 -18.39 1.87
C GLY A 33 7.92 -18.49 1.92
N LEU A 34 7.38 -19.67 2.23
CA LEU A 34 5.94 -19.85 2.43
C LEU A 34 5.41 -19.09 3.65
N TRP A 35 6.10 -19.18 4.80
CA TRP A 35 5.65 -18.53 6.02
C TRP A 35 5.69 -17.00 5.89
N PHE A 36 6.84 -16.42 5.55
CA PHE A 36 6.99 -14.96 5.43
C PHE A 36 6.15 -14.40 4.29
N GLY A 37 6.02 -15.13 3.17
CA GLY A 37 5.13 -14.74 2.08
C GLY A 37 3.66 -14.75 2.47
N THR A 38 3.21 -15.77 3.20
CA THR A 38 1.82 -15.83 3.68
C THR A 38 1.56 -14.76 4.74
N TYR A 39 2.52 -14.54 5.63
CA TYR A 39 2.49 -13.48 6.63
C TYR A 39 2.36 -12.11 5.96
N HIS A 40 3.20 -11.80 4.99
CA HIS A 40 3.11 -10.54 4.24
C HIS A 40 1.79 -10.39 3.48
N LEU A 41 1.23 -11.47 2.95
CA LEU A 41 -0.01 -11.40 2.18
C LEU A 41 -1.26 -11.21 3.06
N LEU A 42 -1.30 -11.88 4.22
CA LEU A 42 -2.53 -12.07 4.99
C LEU A 42 -2.48 -11.51 6.41
N ASN A 43 -1.29 -11.31 7.00
CA ASN A 43 -1.14 -10.90 8.40
C ASN A 43 -1.23 -9.37 8.59
N TYR A 44 -2.15 -8.75 7.87
CA TYR A 44 -2.59 -7.38 8.13
C TYR A 44 -4.08 -7.26 7.79
N PRO A 45 -4.86 -6.57 8.64
CA PRO A 45 -6.27 -6.35 8.38
C PRO A 45 -6.41 -5.41 7.18
N ALA A 46 -7.24 -5.79 6.21
CA ALA A 46 -7.57 -4.95 5.07
C ALA A 46 -8.97 -5.29 4.59
N SER A 47 -9.78 -4.27 4.35
CA SER A 47 -11.18 -4.36 3.96
C SER A 47 -11.33 -4.25 2.43
N TYR A 48 -10.49 -4.96 1.69
CA TYR A 48 -10.51 -4.91 0.23
C TYR A 48 -11.63 -5.75 -0.36
N SER A 49 -12.27 -5.27 -1.43
CA SER A 49 -13.37 -6.00 -2.08
C SER A 49 -12.89 -7.21 -2.88
N ALA A 50 -11.61 -7.23 -3.26
CA ALA A 50 -11.01 -8.30 -4.04
C ALA A 50 -9.57 -8.64 -3.58
N PRO A 51 -9.15 -9.92 -3.68
CA PRO A 51 -7.77 -10.33 -3.41
C PRO A 51 -6.72 -9.59 -4.26
N LEU A 52 -7.12 -9.10 -5.44
CA LEU A 52 -6.29 -8.33 -6.36
C LEU A 52 -5.51 -7.20 -5.66
N TYR A 53 -6.15 -6.47 -4.74
CA TYR A 53 -5.53 -5.36 -4.03
C TYR A 53 -4.50 -5.83 -3.00
N ARG A 54 -4.70 -6.99 -2.37
CA ARG A 54 -3.65 -7.62 -1.54
C ARG A 54 -2.45 -8.06 -2.37
N PHE A 55 -2.65 -8.49 -3.62
CA PHE A 55 -1.53 -8.83 -4.50
C PHE A 55 -0.77 -7.58 -4.94
N ALA A 56 -1.45 -6.46 -5.16
CA ALA A 56 -0.79 -5.19 -5.37
C ALA A 56 0.02 -4.75 -4.14
N ASP A 57 -0.58 -4.80 -2.94
CA ASP A 57 0.09 -4.49 -1.67
C ASP A 57 1.27 -5.43 -1.37
N PHE A 58 1.21 -6.69 -1.79
CA PHE A 58 2.33 -7.61 -1.63
C PHE A 58 3.59 -7.05 -2.29
N ASN A 59 3.43 -6.43 -3.47
CA ASN A 59 4.53 -5.87 -4.23
C ASN A 59 4.87 -4.43 -3.84
N ALA A 60 3.87 -3.60 -3.54
CA ALA A 60 4.04 -2.17 -3.27
C ALA A 60 4.17 -1.81 -1.79
N GLY A 61 3.90 -2.75 -0.87
CA GLY A 61 3.84 -2.51 0.57
C GLY A 61 2.41 -2.55 1.11
N TRP A 62 2.28 -2.84 2.40
CA TRP A 62 0.97 -2.91 3.06
C TRP A 62 0.21 -1.60 2.91
N TYR A 63 -1.08 -1.72 2.58
CA TYR A 63 -2.02 -0.62 2.37
C TYR A 63 -1.76 0.28 1.16
N ALA A 64 -0.79 -0.04 0.30
CA ALA A 64 -0.49 0.75 -0.89
C ALA A 64 -1.72 0.98 -1.78
N SER A 65 -2.58 -0.03 -1.96
CA SER A 65 -3.79 0.09 -2.78
C SER A 65 -4.82 1.04 -2.20
N ARG A 66 -5.03 1.02 -0.88
CA ARG A 66 -5.88 2.01 -0.18
C ARG A 66 -5.28 3.40 -0.26
N ASN A 67 -3.97 3.52 -0.06
CA ASN A 67 -3.27 4.79 -0.07
C ASN A 67 -3.25 5.42 -1.46
N ALA A 68 -3.12 4.63 -2.53
CA ALA A 68 -3.26 5.09 -3.91
C ALA A 68 -4.67 5.65 -4.18
N ALA A 69 -5.69 5.03 -3.60
CA ALA A 69 -7.06 5.56 -3.66
C ALA A 69 -7.22 6.88 -2.90
N PHE A 70 -6.58 7.00 -1.73
CA PHE A 70 -6.51 8.25 -0.97
C PHE A 70 -5.78 9.35 -1.75
N GLN A 71 -4.62 9.06 -2.37
CA GLN A 71 -3.92 10.01 -3.24
C GLN A 71 -4.81 10.48 -4.39
N ASN A 72 -5.59 9.59 -5.01
CA ASN A 72 -6.56 9.99 -6.03
C ASN A 72 -7.64 10.91 -5.46
N ALA A 73 -8.14 10.66 -4.24
CA ALA A 73 -9.04 11.59 -3.57
C ALA A 73 -8.38 12.95 -3.32
N VAL A 74 -7.11 12.98 -2.90
CA VAL A 74 -6.33 14.22 -2.77
C VAL A 74 -6.20 14.95 -4.12
N VAL A 75 -5.94 14.25 -5.22
CA VAL A 75 -5.89 14.83 -6.57
C VAL A 75 -7.24 15.49 -6.92
N LYS A 76 -8.36 14.80 -6.66
CA LYS A 76 -9.71 15.35 -6.93
C LYS A 76 -10.06 16.52 -6.02
N ALA A 77 -9.64 16.48 -4.75
CA ALA A 77 -9.91 17.53 -3.78
C ALA A 77 -9.06 18.79 -4.03
N SER A 78 -7.76 18.63 -4.30
CA SER A 78 -6.79 19.74 -4.40
C SER A 78 -6.54 20.23 -5.82
N GLY A 79 -6.78 19.41 -6.84
CA GLY A 79 -6.39 19.68 -8.22
C GLY A 79 -4.88 19.46 -8.49
N VAL A 80 -4.09 19.10 -7.48
CA VAL A 80 -2.66 18.80 -7.63
C VAL A 80 -2.48 17.42 -8.25
N LYS A 81 -1.62 17.32 -9.27
CA LYS A 81 -1.24 16.02 -9.83
C LYS A 81 -0.31 15.28 -8.87
N LEU A 82 -0.61 14.02 -8.59
CA LEU A 82 0.20 13.13 -7.76
C LEU A 82 0.46 11.82 -8.51
N ALA A 83 1.58 11.19 -8.21
CA ALA A 83 1.73 9.77 -8.44
C ALA A 83 0.75 9.03 -7.52
N LEU A 84 0.11 7.99 -8.05
CA LEU A 84 -0.83 7.14 -7.29
C LEU A 84 -0.10 5.86 -6.85
N ASP A 85 1.04 6.02 -6.20
CA ASP A 85 1.96 4.94 -5.81
C ASP A 85 1.65 4.35 -4.42
N GLY A 86 0.86 5.05 -3.60
CA GLY A 86 0.53 4.63 -2.24
C GLY A 86 1.43 5.23 -1.16
N ASP A 87 2.43 6.04 -1.52
CA ASP A 87 3.32 6.70 -0.56
C ASP A 87 2.73 8.02 -0.07
N LEU A 88 2.34 8.03 1.21
CA LEU A 88 1.70 9.19 1.84
C LEU A 88 2.70 10.18 2.42
N ILE A 89 3.87 9.69 2.83
CA ILE A 89 4.95 10.46 3.46
C ILE A 89 6.30 10.00 2.90
N ARG A 90 7.35 10.75 3.25
CA ARG A 90 8.73 10.29 3.08
C ARG A 90 9.12 9.43 4.27
N TYR A 91 9.70 8.26 4.01
CA TYR A 91 10.21 7.37 5.07
C TYR A 91 11.67 7.64 5.42
N ASP A 92 12.39 8.34 4.55
CA ASP A 92 13.80 8.72 4.70
C ASP A 92 14.00 10.08 5.37
N SER A 93 12.92 10.83 5.59
CA SER A 93 12.96 12.22 6.04
C SER A 93 11.67 12.63 6.74
N GLU A 94 11.77 13.56 7.69
CA GLU A 94 10.63 14.24 8.31
C GLU A 94 10.05 15.37 7.44
N GLU A 95 10.73 15.69 6.33
CA GLU A 95 10.25 16.69 5.36
C GLU A 95 8.99 16.18 4.63
N PRO A 96 8.03 17.07 4.33
CA PRO A 96 6.79 16.68 3.67
C PRO A 96 7.04 16.17 2.25
N GLY A 97 6.48 15.01 1.93
CA GLY A 97 6.43 14.47 0.56
C GLY A 97 5.39 15.17 -0.32
N SER A 98 5.34 14.80 -1.60
CA SER A 98 4.40 15.41 -2.57
C SER A 98 2.93 15.22 -2.17
N THR A 99 2.56 14.03 -1.68
CA THR A 99 1.20 13.75 -1.17
C THR A 99 0.87 14.69 -0.01
N GLU A 100 1.76 14.81 0.96
CA GLU A 100 1.56 15.67 2.12
C GLU A 100 1.44 17.15 1.73
N LEU A 101 2.32 17.65 0.85
CA LEU A 101 2.23 19.02 0.34
C LEU A 101 0.89 19.29 -0.36
N ALA A 102 0.35 18.33 -1.10
CA ALA A 102 -0.96 18.46 -1.73
C ALA A 102 -2.10 18.47 -0.70
N VAL A 103 -2.00 17.68 0.37
CA VAL A 103 -2.97 17.69 1.48
C VAL A 103 -2.89 18.99 2.27
N ARG A 104 -1.71 19.54 2.52
CA ARG A 104 -1.52 20.83 3.21
C ARG A 104 -2.18 22.00 2.46
N ARG A 105 -2.31 21.94 1.14
CA ARG A 105 -3.13 22.93 0.37
C ARG A 105 -4.61 22.90 0.74
N LEU A 106 -5.10 21.79 1.29
CA LEU A 106 -6.47 21.63 1.78
C LEU A 106 -6.62 21.99 3.26
N ALA A 107 -5.54 22.34 3.97
CA ALA A 107 -5.51 22.52 5.43
C ALA A 107 -6.64 23.43 5.95
N SER A 108 -6.85 24.58 5.32
CA SER A 108 -7.93 25.51 5.70
C SER A 108 -9.33 24.90 5.53
N GLN A 109 -9.55 24.10 4.48
CA GLN A 109 -10.84 23.43 4.24
C GLN A 109 -11.06 22.24 5.19
N LEU A 110 -9.96 21.62 5.63
CA LEU A 110 -9.96 20.51 6.59
C LEU A 110 -10.01 21.00 8.04
N GLY A 111 -9.72 22.28 8.30
CA GLY A 111 -9.57 22.81 9.65
C GLY A 111 -8.42 22.17 10.43
N MET A 112 -7.35 21.74 9.74
CA MET A 112 -6.21 21.02 10.32
C MET A 112 -4.92 21.83 10.18
N SER A 113 -4.03 21.71 11.17
CA SER A 113 -2.65 22.20 11.02
C SER A 113 -1.81 21.25 10.18
N ASP A 114 -0.69 21.75 9.63
CA ASP A 114 0.30 20.93 8.93
C ASP A 114 0.83 19.77 9.79
N SER A 115 1.04 19.99 11.08
CA SER A 115 1.51 18.96 12.01
C SER A 115 0.46 17.89 12.28
N GLU A 116 -0.81 18.27 12.33
CA GLU A 116 -1.92 17.32 12.43
C GLU A 116 -2.06 16.48 11.16
N ILE A 117 -1.96 17.10 9.98
CA ILE A 117 -1.95 16.40 8.70
C ILE A 117 -0.82 15.37 8.68
N HIS A 118 0.40 15.78 9.00
CA HIS A 118 1.57 14.91 9.01
C HIS A 118 1.38 13.70 9.95
N ARG A 119 0.94 13.94 11.19
CA ARG A 119 0.68 12.90 12.18
C ARG A 119 -0.36 11.88 11.71
N GLN A 120 -1.38 12.32 10.98
CA GLN A 120 -2.42 11.42 10.45
C GLN A 120 -1.93 10.66 9.22
N LEU A 121 -1.16 11.28 8.31
CA LEU A 121 -0.55 10.61 7.15
C LEU A 121 0.47 9.54 7.56
N LYS A 122 1.21 9.77 8.66
CA LYS A 122 2.12 8.77 9.27
C LYS A 122 1.45 7.45 9.64
N LYS A 123 0.12 7.41 9.77
CA LYS A 123 -0.63 6.17 10.02
C LYS A 123 -0.87 5.34 8.75
N GLY A 124 -0.41 5.81 7.58
CA GLY A 124 -0.66 5.23 6.27
C GLY A 124 -0.25 3.77 6.07
N ASP A 125 0.58 3.23 6.94
CA ASP A 125 1.00 1.82 6.99
C ASP A 125 0.15 0.97 7.95
N SER A 126 -0.92 1.53 8.51
CA SER A 126 -1.78 0.88 9.49
C SER A 126 -3.27 0.95 9.12
N LEU A 127 -4.07 0.07 9.71
CA LEU A 127 -5.53 0.11 9.59
C LEU A 127 -6.11 1.40 10.18
N ALA A 128 -5.44 2.00 11.17
CA ALA A 128 -5.95 3.18 11.86
C ALA A 128 -6.11 4.39 10.91
N PHE A 129 -5.38 4.43 9.79
CA PHE A 129 -5.47 5.54 8.84
C PHE A 129 -6.87 5.78 8.30
N GLU A 130 -7.62 4.72 7.94
CA GLU A 130 -8.96 4.87 7.36
C GLU A 130 -9.99 5.42 8.36
N LYS A 131 -9.65 5.38 9.65
CA LYS A 131 -10.46 5.93 10.75
C LYS A 131 -10.09 7.36 11.10
N THR A 132 -9.06 7.92 10.48
CA THR A 132 -8.61 9.29 10.77
C THR A 132 -9.57 10.32 10.19
N ASP A 133 -9.67 11.47 10.85
CA ASP A 133 -10.47 12.60 10.36
C ASP A 133 -9.94 13.07 9.00
N LEU A 134 -8.62 13.06 8.80
CA LEU A 134 -7.99 13.45 7.55
C LEU A 134 -8.49 12.58 6.39
N TYR A 135 -8.44 11.26 6.58
CA TYR A 135 -8.92 10.30 5.58
C TYR A 135 -10.38 10.58 5.22
N GLN A 136 -11.25 10.66 6.23
CA GLN A 136 -12.68 10.83 6.02
C GLN A 136 -13.02 12.18 5.37
N GLN A 137 -12.40 13.26 5.82
CA GLN A 137 -12.65 14.61 5.31
C GLN A 137 -12.12 14.81 3.89
N VAL A 138 -10.93 14.31 3.56
CA VAL A 138 -10.39 14.39 2.19
C VAL A 138 -11.32 13.70 1.22
N PHE A 139 -11.79 12.50 1.54
CA PHE A 139 -12.74 11.80 0.68
C PHE A 139 -14.08 12.53 0.58
N ARG A 140 -14.61 13.07 1.69
CA ARG A 140 -15.83 13.90 1.66
C ARG A 140 -15.69 15.11 0.73
N LEU A 141 -14.57 15.82 0.80
CA LEU A 141 -14.27 16.95 -0.08
C LEU A 141 -14.14 16.51 -1.55
N ALA A 142 -13.43 15.42 -1.79
CA ALA A 142 -13.20 14.87 -3.12
C ALA A 142 -14.49 14.38 -3.78
N GLU A 143 -15.34 13.67 -3.04
CA GLU A 143 -16.63 13.14 -3.50
C GLU A 143 -17.63 14.27 -3.78
N LYS A 144 -17.66 15.31 -2.92
CA LYS A 144 -18.45 16.52 -3.17
C LYS A 144 -18.06 17.20 -4.49
N LYS A 145 -16.75 17.26 -4.81
CA LYS A 145 -16.26 17.81 -6.08
C LYS A 145 -16.52 16.88 -7.27
N ALA A 146 -16.40 15.57 -7.08
CA ALA A 146 -16.58 14.58 -8.13
C ALA A 146 -18.05 14.26 -8.45
N GLY A 147 -18.98 14.61 -7.55
CA GLY A 147 -20.41 14.30 -7.67
C GLY A 147 -20.74 12.82 -7.52
N LYS A 148 -19.81 12.01 -7.00
CA LYS A 148 -19.98 10.57 -6.83
C LYS A 148 -19.06 10.03 -5.74
N THR A 149 -19.40 8.86 -5.21
CA THR A 149 -18.53 8.11 -4.30
C THR A 149 -17.24 7.69 -5.00
N LEU A 150 -16.11 7.84 -4.33
CA LEU A 150 -14.81 7.45 -4.83
C LEU A 150 -14.41 6.06 -4.31
N PRO A 151 -13.68 5.27 -5.11
CA PRO A 151 -13.18 3.98 -4.67
C PRO A 151 -12.21 4.15 -3.49
N ARG A 152 -12.19 3.17 -2.59
CA ARG A 152 -11.29 3.14 -1.41
C ARG A 152 -10.06 2.27 -1.60
N GLU A 153 -9.93 1.71 -2.80
CA GLU A 153 -8.87 0.82 -3.21
C GLU A 153 -8.60 1.04 -4.71
N MET A 154 -7.33 1.13 -5.08
CA MET A 154 -6.88 1.31 -6.46
C MET A 154 -5.58 0.54 -6.67
N LEU A 155 -5.32 0.05 -7.88
CA LEU A 155 -4.01 -0.51 -8.19
C LEU A 155 -2.96 0.60 -8.22
N PRO A 156 -1.87 0.51 -7.44
CA PRO A 156 -0.82 1.51 -7.45
C PRO A 156 -0.14 1.64 -8.82
N GLY A 157 0.14 2.89 -9.20
CA GLY A 157 0.79 3.27 -10.46
C GLY A 157 2.31 3.14 -10.44
N ILE A 158 2.86 2.12 -9.78
CA ILE A 158 4.31 1.93 -9.64
C ILE A 158 4.87 1.14 -10.83
N GLN A 159 5.97 1.63 -11.41
CA GLN A 159 6.78 0.86 -12.37
C GLN A 159 7.70 -0.10 -11.61
N LEU A 160 7.82 -1.32 -12.12
CA LEU A 160 8.70 -2.33 -11.54
C LEU A 160 10.10 -2.19 -12.12
N GLU A 161 11.06 -1.92 -11.26
CA GLU A 161 12.47 -1.79 -11.64
C GLU A 161 13.28 -3.00 -11.18
N SER A 162 14.05 -3.56 -12.11
CA SER A 162 15.03 -4.61 -11.82
C SER A 162 16.02 -4.71 -12.97
N PRO A 163 17.30 -5.05 -12.72
CA PRO A 163 18.27 -5.37 -13.78
C PRO A 163 17.81 -6.49 -14.73
N LYS A 164 16.83 -7.30 -14.29
CA LYS A 164 16.28 -8.43 -15.05
C LYS A 164 15.00 -8.09 -15.82
N ILE A 165 14.45 -6.89 -15.63
CA ILE A 165 13.20 -6.46 -16.29
C ILE A 165 13.56 -5.69 -17.55
N THR A 166 13.19 -6.24 -18.70
CA THR A 166 13.43 -5.65 -20.03
C THR A 166 12.19 -5.00 -20.64
N ARG A 167 11.07 -5.00 -19.92
CA ARG A 167 9.77 -4.46 -20.34
C ARG A 167 9.21 -3.54 -19.27
N ASN A 168 8.41 -2.55 -19.65
CA ASN A 168 7.72 -1.68 -18.69
C ASN A 168 6.62 -2.46 -17.96
N LEU A 169 6.97 -3.07 -16.83
CA LEU A 169 6.05 -3.79 -15.96
C LEU A 169 5.58 -2.86 -14.82
N THR A 170 4.38 -3.09 -14.31
CA THR A 170 3.80 -2.29 -13.22
C THR A 170 3.26 -3.17 -12.10
N THR A 171 3.03 -2.61 -10.91
CA THR A 171 2.33 -3.31 -9.83
C THR A 171 0.96 -3.81 -10.27
N ALA A 172 0.24 -3.03 -11.09
CA ALA A 172 -1.01 -3.46 -11.70
C ALA A 172 -0.85 -4.72 -12.58
N TRP A 173 0.21 -4.80 -13.38
CA TRP A 173 0.53 -6.00 -14.15
C TRP A 173 0.82 -7.19 -13.23
N PHE A 174 1.65 -7.00 -12.20
CA PHE A 174 1.97 -8.06 -11.24
C PHE A 174 0.71 -8.60 -10.57
N ALA A 175 -0.10 -7.71 -10.01
CA ALA A 175 -1.32 -8.07 -9.28
C ALA A 175 -2.29 -8.86 -10.16
N LYS A 176 -2.52 -8.42 -11.41
CA LYS A 176 -3.38 -9.12 -12.37
C LYS A 176 -2.84 -10.51 -12.70
N ARG A 177 -1.53 -10.66 -12.95
CA ARG A 177 -0.92 -11.97 -13.24
C ARG A 177 -1.04 -12.95 -12.08
N VAL A 178 -0.92 -12.46 -10.85
CA VAL A 178 -1.12 -13.28 -9.64
C VAL A 178 -2.59 -13.67 -9.51
N ASP A 179 -3.51 -12.72 -9.69
CA ASP A 179 -4.95 -13.00 -9.57
C ASP A 179 -5.44 -13.97 -10.66
N GLU A 180 -4.98 -13.84 -11.90
CA GLU A 180 -5.25 -14.80 -12.99
C GLU A 180 -4.83 -16.22 -12.60
N ARG A 181 -3.61 -16.38 -12.08
CA ARG A 181 -3.10 -17.69 -11.64
C ARG A 181 -3.92 -18.26 -10.47
N ARG A 182 -4.29 -17.41 -9.51
CA ARG A 182 -5.18 -17.80 -8.40
C ARG A 182 -6.53 -18.24 -8.94
N ALA A 183 -7.19 -17.45 -9.78
CA ALA A 183 -8.49 -17.75 -10.34
C ALA A 183 -8.48 -19.08 -11.11
N ASN A 184 -7.48 -19.29 -11.96
CA ASN A 184 -7.29 -20.56 -12.68
C ASN A 184 -7.10 -21.75 -11.74
N CYS A 185 -6.36 -21.58 -10.64
CA CYS A 185 -6.19 -22.63 -9.63
C CYS A 185 -7.52 -22.94 -8.91
N MET A 186 -8.28 -21.90 -8.55
CA MET A 186 -9.57 -22.04 -7.88
C MET A 186 -10.64 -22.67 -8.78
N ALA A 187 -10.56 -22.45 -10.10
CA ALA A 187 -11.49 -23.01 -11.08
C ALA A 187 -11.23 -24.49 -11.42
N ARG A 188 -10.06 -25.03 -11.08
CA ARG A 188 -9.72 -26.45 -11.25
C ARG A 188 -10.21 -27.33 -10.10
N ARG A 189 -10.97 -26.76 -9.17
CA ARG A 189 -11.54 -27.44 -8.01
C ARG A 189 -12.88 -28.05 -8.35
#